data_AF-A0A1F4FXR5-F1
#
_entry.id   AF-A0A1F4FXR5-F1
#
_cell.length_a   1.000
_cell.length_b   1.000
_cell.length_c   1.000
_cell.angle_alpha   90.00
_cell.angle_beta   90.00
_cell.angle_gamma   90.00
#
_symmetry.space_group_name_H-M   'P 1'
#
loop_
_entity.id
_entity.type
_entity.pdbx_description
1 polymer ?
#
loop_
_entity_poly.entity_id
_entity_poly.type
_entity_poly.pdbx_seq_one_letter_code
_entity_poly.pdbx_strand_id
1 'polypeptide(L)'
;MKWFLNLTTRSKLFVGFGLMIVFLATVIVTAYLGISALQASQKSLYQADFANALDLMNLRSNQNGVRAAQLTMMVVSDRPDRERWRQDADDRRKEIETTMRSLLDRGRHDPSLLARLEELKAIQDAFEQTRATQLNPLIFAGKIEEAKTLALGIQAERYGRMRAISTELGNAAAEKARASVADSELKAQQTVSVFIIVGIMALLLAVTMALLLNRVIALPLLAVSGIAERVASGDLTVNIPEDHRADEVGTLVRGFRALLENLRAQTRQLVEGANVLGAAASEIVASTTQLASSASESAAAVSETTTTVEEVRQTAQVASQKAKYVADSAQKAAQISQSGRKSTEDVGAGMTRIRQQMDAIAASMGRLSEQSQTIGQIIATVEDLAAQSNLLAVNAAIEAAKAGEHGKGFGVVAQEVKSLAEQSRQATTQVRTILSDIQKATTDAVLAT
;
A
#
# COMPACT_ATOMS: atom_id res chain seq x y z
N MET A 1 7.32 -4.06 -43.90
CA MET A 1 7.89 -3.47 -42.65
C MET A 1 7.64 -4.31 -41.39
N LYS A 2 6.66 -5.21 -41.30
CA LYS A 2 6.40 -6.03 -40.08
C LYS A 2 7.62 -6.85 -39.63
N TRP A 3 8.38 -7.41 -40.56
CA TRP A 3 9.64 -8.12 -40.25
C TRP A 3 10.67 -7.20 -39.58
N PHE A 4 10.89 -5.99 -40.13
CA PHE A 4 11.80 -5.00 -39.53
C PHE A 4 11.35 -4.55 -38.14
N LEU A 5 10.04 -4.38 -37.93
CA LEU A 5 9.49 -4.01 -36.61
C LEU A 5 9.76 -5.06 -35.53
N ASN A 6 9.78 -6.35 -35.89
CA ASN A 6 9.99 -7.46 -34.97
C ASN A 6 11.46 -7.80 -34.69
N LEU A 7 12.40 -7.19 -35.41
CA LEU A 7 13.82 -7.32 -35.09
C LEU A 7 14.14 -6.64 -33.75
N THR A 8 15.09 -7.20 -33.02
CA THR A 8 15.65 -6.57 -31.83
C THR A 8 16.20 -5.18 -32.17
N THR A 9 16.15 -4.28 -31.20
CA THR A 9 16.67 -2.92 -31.32
C THR A 9 18.16 -2.95 -31.70
N ARG A 10 18.91 -3.90 -31.13
CA ARG A 10 20.30 -4.18 -31.53
C ARG A 10 20.41 -4.53 -33.01
N SER A 11 19.63 -5.49 -33.50
CA SER A 11 19.71 -5.90 -34.91
C SER A 11 19.29 -4.78 -35.88
N LYS A 12 18.31 -3.94 -35.51
CA LYS A 12 17.93 -2.76 -36.31
C LYS A 12 19.09 -1.77 -36.46
N LEU A 13 19.79 -1.48 -35.36
CA LEU A 13 20.96 -0.60 -35.38
C LEU A 13 22.11 -1.22 -36.18
N PHE A 14 22.40 -2.51 -36.01
CA PHE A 14 23.44 -3.19 -36.79
C PHE A 14 23.14 -3.21 -38.29
N VAL A 15 21.89 -3.45 -38.70
CA VAL A 15 21.49 -3.40 -40.11
C VAL A 15 21.62 -1.98 -40.65
N GLY A 16 21.17 -0.96 -39.91
CA GLY A 16 21.26 0.44 -40.34
C GLY A 16 22.70 0.95 -40.46
N PHE A 17 23.50 0.82 -39.40
CA PHE A 17 24.89 1.26 -39.40
C PHE A 17 25.78 0.38 -40.27
N GLY A 18 25.56 -0.93 -40.29
CA GLY A 18 26.32 -1.84 -41.14
C GLY A 18 26.13 -1.52 -42.63
N LEU A 19 24.90 -1.23 -43.05
CA LEU A 19 24.61 -0.83 -44.42
C LEU A 19 25.25 0.54 -44.76
N MET A 20 25.24 1.51 -43.84
CA MET A 20 25.97 2.78 -44.02
C MET A 20 27.48 2.58 -44.15
N ILE A 21 28.08 1.69 -43.35
CA ILE A 21 29.51 1.36 -43.43
C ILE A 21 29.85 0.74 -44.79
N VAL A 22 29.02 -0.18 -45.31
CA VAL A 22 29.22 -0.79 -46.64
C VAL A 22 29.17 0.27 -47.74
N PHE A 23 28.23 1.21 -47.68
CA PHE A 23 28.15 2.32 -48.63
C PHE A 23 29.37 3.23 -48.53
N LEU A 24 29.81 3.57 -47.31
CA LEU A 24 31.01 4.39 -47.10
C LEU A 24 32.26 3.69 -47.67
N ALA A 25 32.42 2.39 -47.42
CA ALA A 25 33.51 1.61 -47.99
C ALA A 25 33.47 1.61 -49.53
N THR A 26 32.27 1.49 -50.11
CA THR A 26 32.07 1.55 -51.58
C THR A 26 32.48 2.92 -52.14
N VAL A 27 32.11 4.01 -51.47
CA VAL A 27 32.54 5.38 -51.83
C VAL A 27 34.06 5.53 -51.76
N ILE A 28 34.70 5.00 -50.70
CA ILE A 28 36.15 5.05 -50.55
C ILE A 28 36.85 4.25 -51.65
N VAL A 29 36.39 3.02 -51.93
CA VAL A 29 36.98 2.16 -52.97
C VAL A 29 36.83 2.78 -54.36
N THR A 30 35.65 3.32 -54.69
CA THR A 30 35.42 3.97 -55.99
C THR A 30 36.27 5.23 -56.16
N ALA A 31 36.41 6.06 -55.11
CA ALA A 31 37.32 7.20 -55.13
C ALA A 31 38.78 6.77 -55.34
N TYR A 32 39.22 5.75 -54.60
CA TYR A 32 40.59 5.24 -54.70
C TYR A 32 40.91 4.69 -56.10
N LEU A 33 40.01 3.89 -56.67
CA LEU A 33 40.16 3.34 -58.03
C LEU A 33 40.17 4.45 -59.08
N GLY A 34 39.29 5.45 -58.95
CA GLY A 34 39.23 6.61 -59.83
C GLY A 34 40.51 7.45 -59.82
N ILE A 35 41.02 7.76 -58.63
CA ILE A 35 42.28 8.51 -58.46
C ILE A 35 43.47 7.71 -59.01
N SER A 36 43.52 6.40 -58.73
CA SER A 36 44.60 5.53 -59.22
C SER A 36 44.62 5.44 -60.76
N ALA A 37 43.44 5.33 -61.39
CA ALA A 37 43.30 5.34 -62.84
C ALA A 37 43.74 6.69 -63.44
N LEU A 38 43.37 7.81 -62.80
CA LEU A 38 43.78 9.15 -63.25
C LEU A 38 45.30 9.34 -63.15
N GLN A 39 45.92 8.92 -62.05
CA GLN A 39 47.38 8.97 -61.88
C GLN A 39 48.11 8.11 -62.92
N ALA A 40 47.61 6.90 -63.22
CA ALA A 40 48.17 6.05 -64.25
C ALA A 40 48.06 6.69 -65.65
N SER A 41 46.91 7.29 -65.98
CA SER A 41 46.71 8.02 -67.25
C SER A 41 47.65 9.21 -67.38
N GLN A 42 47.78 10.02 -66.33
CA GLN A 42 48.70 11.17 -66.31
C GLN A 42 50.15 10.73 -66.49
N LYS A 43 50.56 9.65 -65.83
CA LYS A 43 51.92 9.09 -65.98
C LYS A 43 52.17 8.63 -67.41
N SER A 44 51.22 7.94 -68.03
CA SER A 44 51.30 7.49 -69.43
C SER A 44 51.40 8.68 -70.39
N LEU A 45 50.54 9.68 -70.23
CA LEU A 45 50.55 10.91 -71.02
C LEU A 45 51.89 11.65 -70.93
N TYR A 46 52.42 11.85 -69.72
CA TYR A 46 53.67 12.59 -69.53
C TYR A 46 54.91 11.82 -69.98
N GLN A 47 55.03 10.54 -69.59
CA GLN A 47 56.25 9.75 -69.80
C GLN A 47 56.35 9.13 -71.20
N ALA A 48 55.22 8.89 -71.87
CA ALA A 48 55.21 8.31 -73.22
C ALA A 48 54.81 9.35 -74.27
N ASP A 49 53.54 9.74 -74.34
CA ASP A 49 53.01 10.47 -75.48
C ASP A 49 53.58 11.90 -75.61
N PHE A 50 53.60 12.65 -74.50
CA PHE A 50 54.16 14.01 -74.48
C PHE A 50 55.68 14.01 -74.64
N ALA A 51 56.36 13.09 -73.94
CA ALA A 51 57.81 12.99 -74.02
C ALA A 51 58.29 12.53 -75.42
N ASN A 52 57.52 11.71 -76.15
CA ASN A 52 57.83 11.34 -77.53
C ASN A 52 57.65 12.54 -78.47
N ALA A 53 56.57 13.31 -78.32
CA ALA A 53 56.34 14.52 -79.12
C ALA A 53 57.45 15.57 -78.93
N LEU A 54 57.84 15.81 -77.67
CA LEU A 54 58.93 16.73 -77.34
C LEU A 54 60.27 16.27 -77.91
N ASP A 55 60.60 14.98 -77.76
CA ASP A 55 61.86 14.43 -78.26
C ASP A 55 61.92 14.41 -79.78
N LEU A 56 60.82 14.14 -80.49
CA LEU A 56 60.75 14.24 -81.95
C LEU A 56 60.87 15.70 -82.43
N MET A 57 60.32 16.66 -81.67
CA MET A 57 60.51 18.08 -81.94
C MET A 57 61.98 18.51 -81.75
N ASN A 58 62.62 18.08 -80.67
CA ASN A 58 64.04 18.31 -80.40
C ASN A 58 64.95 17.65 -81.44
N LEU A 59 64.64 16.41 -81.83
CA LEU A 59 65.32 15.67 -82.88
C LEU A 59 65.28 16.45 -84.20
N ARG A 60 64.10 16.92 -84.61
CA ARG A 60 63.94 17.75 -85.82
C ARG A 60 64.71 19.07 -85.70
N SER A 61 64.68 19.72 -84.54
CA SER A 61 65.42 20.96 -84.29
C SER A 61 66.93 20.74 -84.47
N ASN A 62 67.48 19.67 -83.89
CA ASN A 62 68.90 19.34 -84.01
C ASN A 62 69.28 18.88 -85.42
N GLN A 63 68.43 18.12 -86.11
CA GLN A 63 68.61 17.75 -87.51
C GLN A 63 68.69 19.00 -88.41
N ASN A 64 67.78 19.96 -88.21
CA ASN A 64 67.81 21.24 -88.91
C ASN A 64 69.09 22.02 -88.57
N GLY A 65 69.52 21.99 -87.31
CA GLY A 65 70.77 22.62 -86.85
C GLY A 65 72.01 22.03 -87.52
N VAL A 66 72.13 20.70 -87.58
CA VAL A 66 73.23 20.01 -88.30
C VAL A 66 73.22 20.39 -89.78
N ARG A 67 72.04 20.40 -90.41
CA ARG A 67 71.90 20.80 -91.81
C ARG A 67 72.30 22.27 -92.04
N ALA A 68 71.91 23.17 -91.13
CA ALA A 68 72.29 24.57 -91.18
C ALA A 68 73.82 24.74 -91.02
N ALA A 69 74.42 24.05 -90.05
CA ALA A 69 75.87 24.06 -89.83
C ALA A 69 76.64 23.57 -91.08
N GLN A 70 76.19 22.48 -91.73
CA GLN A 70 76.77 21.99 -92.98
C GLN A 70 76.76 23.06 -94.08
N LEU A 71 75.61 23.72 -94.30
CA LEU A 71 75.47 24.74 -95.33
C LEU A 71 76.29 25.99 -94.99
N THR A 72 76.32 26.42 -93.72
CA THR A 72 77.14 27.54 -93.26
C THR A 72 78.63 27.28 -93.44
N MET A 73 79.11 26.06 -93.16
CA MET A 73 80.50 25.68 -93.40
C MET A 73 80.94 25.81 -94.87
N MET A 74 79.99 25.73 -95.82
CA MET A 74 80.28 25.94 -97.25
C MET A 74 80.35 27.42 -97.65
N VAL A 75 79.75 28.31 -96.86
CA VAL A 75 79.68 29.75 -97.12
C VAL A 75 80.83 30.48 -96.46
N VAL A 76 81.25 30.04 -95.27
CA VAL A 76 82.33 30.70 -94.52
C VAL A 76 83.70 30.39 -95.12
N SER A 77 84.53 31.41 -95.28
CA SER A 77 85.87 31.33 -95.87
C SER A 77 86.94 30.87 -94.88
N ASP A 78 86.80 31.24 -93.61
CA ASP A 78 87.84 31.05 -92.60
C ASP A 78 87.77 29.68 -91.91
N ARG A 79 88.93 29.03 -91.77
CA ARG A 79 89.06 27.69 -91.17
C ARG A 79 88.61 27.61 -89.70
N PRO A 80 88.89 28.59 -88.82
CA PRO A 80 88.42 28.58 -87.44
C PRO A 80 86.89 28.56 -87.33
N ASP A 81 86.19 29.31 -88.18
CA ASP A 81 84.73 29.34 -88.18
C ASP A 81 84.14 28.03 -88.72
N ARG A 82 84.75 27.43 -89.76
CA ARG A 82 84.36 26.08 -90.21
C ARG A 82 84.51 25.04 -89.11
N GLU A 83 85.57 25.12 -88.32
CA GLU A 83 85.81 24.22 -87.20
C GLU A 83 84.76 24.40 -86.09
N ARG A 84 84.39 25.65 -85.78
CA ARG A 84 83.31 25.94 -84.82
C ARG A 84 81.97 25.34 -85.24
N TRP A 85 81.58 25.50 -86.51
CA TRP A 85 80.34 24.93 -87.03
C TRP A 85 80.41 23.40 -87.15
N ARG A 86 81.59 22.83 -87.39
CA ARG A 86 81.80 21.38 -87.31
C ARG A 86 81.54 20.87 -85.89
N GLN A 87 82.08 21.55 -84.88
CA GLN A 87 81.89 21.19 -83.48
C GLN A 87 80.41 21.29 -83.05
N ASP A 88 79.70 22.38 -83.41
CA ASP A 88 78.26 22.50 -83.13
C ASP A 88 77.46 21.36 -83.80
N ALA A 89 77.78 21.01 -85.05
CA ALA A 89 77.16 19.88 -85.72
C ALA A 89 77.45 18.54 -85.03
N ASP A 90 78.66 18.35 -84.50
CA ASP A 90 79.05 17.13 -83.80
C ASP A 90 78.43 17.02 -82.40
N ASP A 91 78.21 18.13 -81.70
CA ASP A 91 77.50 18.15 -80.42
C ASP A 91 76.01 17.89 -80.62
N ARG A 92 75.39 18.52 -81.63
CA ARG A 92 74.01 18.20 -82.03
C ARG A 92 73.84 16.75 -82.46
N ARG A 93 74.84 16.15 -83.12
CA ARG A 93 74.85 14.72 -83.45
C ARG A 93 74.76 13.86 -82.18
N LYS A 94 75.52 14.17 -81.12
CA LYS A 94 75.45 13.43 -79.85
C LYS A 94 74.06 13.53 -79.20
N GLU A 95 73.44 14.72 -79.28
CA GLU A 95 72.07 14.90 -78.82
C GLU A 95 71.09 14.07 -79.65
N ILE A 96 71.19 14.13 -80.98
CA ILE A 96 70.38 13.32 -81.92
C ILE A 96 70.50 11.82 -81.58
N GLU A 97 71.72 11.31 -81.35
CA GLU A 97 71.95 9.90 -80.97
C GLU A 97 71.33 9.54 -79.62
N THR A 98 71.34 10.47 -78.67
CA THR A 98 70.76 10.27 -77.34
C THR A 98 69.24 10.27 -77.40
N THR A 99 68.65 11.25 -78.10
CA THR A 99 67.21 11.34 -78.35
C THR A 99 66.71 10.15 -79.15
N MET A 100 67.42 9.73 -80.19
CA MET A 100 67.07 8.54 -80.99
C MET A 100 67.07 7.26 -80.16
N ARG A 101 68.06 7.08 -79.27
CA ARG A 101 68.08 5.93 -78.33
C ARG A 101 66.89 5.95 -77.38
N SER A 102 66.56 7.12 -76.81
CA SER A 102 65.39 7.30 -75.93
C SER A 102 64.06 7.01 -76.65
N LEU A 103 63.92 7.45 -77.90
CA LEU A 103 62.73 7.18 -78.72
C LEU A 103 62.60 5.70 -79.07
N LEU A 104 63.69 5.03 -79.47
CA LEU A 104 63.70 3.59 -79.76
C LEU A 104 63.37 2.76 -78.51
N ASP A 105 63.88 3.13 -77.34
CA ASP A 105 63.61 2.43 -76.07
C ASP A 105 62.13 2.53 -75.67
N ARG A 106 61.54 3.74 -75.75
CA ARG A 106 60.10 3.94 -75.49
C ARG A 106 59.21 3.33 -76.57
N GLY A 107 59.66 3.31 -77.82
CA GLY A 107 58.94 2.77 -78.97
C GLY A 107 58.90 1.25 -79.05
N ARG A 108 59.65 0.51 -78.20
CA ARG A 108 59.74 -0.97 -78.27
C ARG A 108 58.39 -1.70 -78.25
N HIS A 109 57.38 -1.11 -77.61
CA HIS A 109 56.06 -1.71 -77.45
C HIS A 109 55.04 -1.27 -78.52
N ASP A 110 55.45 -0.40 -79.45
CA ASP A 110 54.63 0.08 -80.56
C ASP A 110 55.32 -0.30 -81.89
N PRO A 111 54.93 -1.44 -82.51
CA PRO A 111 55.60 -1.95 -83.71
C PRO A 111 55.60 -0.96 -84.88
N SER A 112 54.54 -0.14 -85.00
CA SER A 112 54.42 0.86 -86.07
C SER A 112 55.38 2.03 -85.83
N LEU A 113 55.50 2.49 -84.59
CA LEU A 113 56.44 3.55 -84.21
C LEU A 113 57.89 3.05 -84.34
N LEU A 114 58.17 1.83 -83.88
CA LEU A 114 59.51 1.25 -83.92
C LEU A 114 60.03 1.13 -85.35
N ALA A 115 59.23 0.59 -86.28
CA ALA A 115 59.61 0.45 -87.68
C ALA A 115 59.96 1.79 -88.33
N ARG A 116 59.20 2.85 -88.03
CA ARG A 116 59.45 4.20 -88.53
C ARG A 116 60.67 4.86 -87.90
N LEU A 117 60.91 4.64 -86.60
CA LEU A 117 62.11 5.12 -85.91
C LEU A 117 63.38 4.42 -86.42
N GLU A 118 63.30 3.13 -86.74
CA GLU A 118 64.40 2.38 -87.36
C GLU A 118 64.69 2.88 -88.78
N GLU A 119 63.65 3.16 -89.59
CA GLU A 119 63.80 3.80 -90.90
C GLU A 119 64.49 5.17 -90.77
N LEU A 120 64.03 5.99 -89.82
CA LEU A 120 64.60 7.30 -89.53
C LEU A 120 66.06 7.21 -89.10
N LYS A 121 66.38 6.25 -88.22
CA LYS A 121 67.75 5.99 -87.75
C LYS A 121 68.66 5.56 -88.90
N ALA A 122 68.23 4.65 -89.77
CA ALA A 122 69.03 4.22 -90.91
C ALA A 122 69.36 5.39 -91.86
N ILE A 123 68.39 6.28 -92.10
CA ILE A 123 68.60 7.47 -92.93
C ILE A 123 69.54 8.46 -92.24
N GLN A 124 69.38 8.67 -90.92
CA GLN A 124 70.26 9.52 -90.11
C GLN A 124 71.71 9.00 -90.12
N ASP A 125 71.91 7.71 -89.89
CA ASP A 125 73.25 7.10 -89.86
C ASP A 125 73.93 7.23 -91.24
N ALA A 126 73.19 7.02 -92.32
CA ALA A 126 73.69 7.24 -93.68
C ALA A 126 73.99 8.72 -93.96
N PHE A 127 73.14 9.64 -93.49
CA PHE A 127 73.36 11.09 -93.58
C PHE A 127 74.66 11.50 -92.86
N GLU A 128 74.85 11.03 -91.63
CA GLU A 128 76.06 11.28 -90.83
C GLU A 128 77.32 10.66 -91.45
N GLN A 129 77.24 9.42 -91.95
CA GLN A 129 78.38 8.77 -92.57
C GLN A 129 78.88 9.55 -93.78
N THR A 130 77.99 9.98 -94.67
CA THR A 130 78.35 10.81 -95.84
C THR A 130 78.83 12.20 -95.41
N ARG A 131 78.24 12.80 -94.36
CA ARG A 131 78.74 14.06 -93.78
C ARG A 131 80.19 13.93 -93.35
N ALA A 132 80.49 12.92 -92.53
CA ALA A 132 81.80 12.76 -91.91
C ALA A 132 82.89 12.32 -92.90
N THR A 133 82.57 11.39 -93.81
CA THR A 133 83.58 10.74 -94.68
C THR A 133 83.79 11.44 -96.01
N GLN A 134 82.80 12.17 -96.52
CA GLN A 134 82.85 12.81 -97.84
C GLN A 134 82.68 14.32 -97.73
N LEU A 135 81.60 14.79 -97.10
CA LEU A 135 81.24 16.21 -97.13
C LEU A 135 82.23 17.08 -96.36
N ASN A 136 82.52 16.73 -95.10
CA ASN A 136 83.46 17.49 -94.26
C ASN A 136 84.86 17.55 -94.92
N PRO A 137 85.48 16.44 -95.37
CA PRO A 137 86.77 16.49 -96.08
C PRO A 137 86.77 17.41 -97.32
N LEU A 138 85.71 17.37 -98.15
CA LEU A 138 85.61 18.24 -99.32
C LEU A 138 85.55 19.72 -98.94
N ILE A 139 84.80 20.07 -97.88
CA ILE A 139 84.72 21.43 -97.36
C ILE A 139 86.08 21.91 -96.83
N PHE A 140 86.79 21.08 -96.06
CA PHE A 140 88.11 21.44 -95.51
C PHE A 140 89.23 21.46 -96.57
N ALA A 141 89.08 20.70 -97.65
CA ALA A 141 89.98 20.73 -98.82
C ALA A 141 89.70 21.90 -99.78
N GLY A 142 88.69 22.74 -99.50
CA GLY A 142 88.32 23.89 -100.34
C GLY A 142 87.54 23.53 -101.61
N LYS A 143 87.16 22.26 -101.79
CA LYS A 143 86.39 21.75 -102.93
C LYS A 143 84.89 22.01 -102.75
N ILE A 144 84.50 23.28 -102.66
CA ILE A 144 83.13 23.69 -102.30
C ILE A 144 82.09 23.27 -103.35
N GLU A 145 82.40 23.30 -104.64
CA GLU A 145 81.45 22.90 -105.70
C GLU A 145 81.15 21.39 -105.69
N GLU A 146 82.16 20.56 -105.43
CA GLU A 146 81.98 19.11 -105.21
C GLU A 146 81.14 18.87 -103.94
N ALA A 147 81.40 19.61 -102.87
CA ALA A 147 80.63 19.53 -101.63
C ALA A 147 79.17 19.97 -101.80
N LYS A 148 78.92 21.04 -102.57
CA LYS A 148 77.56 21.53 -102.90
C LYS A 148 76.76 20.48 -103.67
N THR A 149 77.38 19.81 -104.63
CA THR A 149 76.73 18.74 -105.41
C THR A 149 76.24 17.61 -104.48
N LEU A 150 77.07 17.21 -103.52
CA LEU A 150 76.71 16.19 -102.53
C LEU A 150 75.66 16.68 -101.52
N ALA A 151 75.78 17.93 -101.06
CA ALA A 151 74.87 18.52 -100.09
C ALA A 151 73.48 18.80 -100.67
N LEU A 152 73.39 19.27 -101.92
CA LEU A 152 72.14 19.60 -102.60
C LEU A 152 71.54 18.41 -103.37
N GLY A 153 72.33 17.35 -103.62
CA GLY A 153 71.86 16.08 -104.16
C GLY A 153 71.41 15.12 -103.07
N ILE A 154 72.13 14.00 -102.91
CA ILE A 154 71.73 12.87 -102.05
C ILE A 154 71.50 13.27 -100.57
N GLN A 155 72.26 14.25 -100.05
CA GLN A 155 72.07 14.71 -98.67
C GLN A 155 70.80 15.54 -98.50
N ALA A 156 70.38 16.31 -99.52
CA ALA A 156 69.12 17.03 -99.48
C ALA A 156 67.93 16.06 -99.52
N GLU A 157 68.01 15.00 -100.33
CA GLU A 157 67.01 13.93 -100.37
C GLU A 157 66.91 13.20 -99.02
N ARG A 158 68.04 12.78 -98.45
CA ARG A 158 68.09 12.13 -97.12
C ARG A 158 67.53 13.03 -96.03
N TYR A 159 67.92 14.30 -96.01
CA TYR A 159 67.38 15.29 -95.08
C TYR A 159 65.87 15.50 -95.27
N GLY A 160 65.39 15.55 -96.51
CA GLY A 160 63.97 15.65 -96.85
C GLY A 160 63.17 14.47 -96.29
N ARG A 161 63.65 13.24 -96.50
CA ARG A 161 63.03 12.03 -95.93
C ARG A 161 63.07 12.01 -94.41
N MET A 162 64.21 12.34 -93.82
CA MET A 162 64.40 12.42 -92.37
C MET A 162 63.43 13.44 -91.75
N ARG A 163 63.31 14.64 -92.34
CA ARG A 163 62.36 15.67 -91.91
C ARG A 163 60.91 15.21 -92.07
N ALA A 164 60.57 14.52 -93.17
CA ALA A 164 59.23 14.00 -93.40
C ALA A 164 58.83 12.99 -92.32
N ILE A 165 59.68 11.99 -92.05
CA ILE A 165 59.43 10.96 -91.03
C ILE A 165 59.40 11.60 -89.63
N SER A 166 60.37 12.45 -89.26
CA SER A 166 60.35 13.15 -87.96
C SER A 166 59.10 14.02 -87.78
N THR A 167 58.55 14.61 -88.86
CA THR A 167 57.33 15.42 -88.82
C THR A 167 56.07 14.55 -88.73
N GLU A 168 55.99 13.47 -89.49
CA GLU A 168 54.92 12.46 -89.40
C GLU A 168 54.83 11.91 -87.97
N LEU A 169 55.95 11.43 -87.43
CA LEU A 169 56.03 10.90 -86.08
C LEU A 169 55.70 11.96 -85.03
N GLY A 170 56.24 13.18 -85.17
CA GLY A 170 56.00 14.27 -84.22
C GLY A 170 54.53 14.70 -84.18
N ASN A 171 53.88 14.80 -85.35
CA ASN A 171 52.45 15.10 -85.43
C ASN A 171 51.60 13.96 -84.86
N ALA A 172 51.93 12.70 -85.18
CA ALA A 172 51.24 11.54 -84.63
C ALA A 172 51.36 11.48 -83.10
N ALA A 173 52.54 11.74 -82.54
CA ALA A 173 52.76 11.78 -81.10
C ALA A 173 52.00 12.94 -80.44
N ALA A 174 51.97 14.13 -81.06
CA ALA A 174 51.21 15.28 -80.56
C ALA A 174 49.70 15.03 -80.58
N GLU A 175 49.16 14.43 -81.64
CA GLU A 175 47.75 14.05 -81.72
C GLU A 175 47.39 12.96 -80.70
N LYS A 176 48.26 11.96 -80.51
CA LYS A 176 48.08 10.94 -79.47
C LYS A 176 48.05 11.54 -78.07
N ALA A 177 48.96 12.48 -77.77
CA ALA A 177 48.96 13.20 -76.50
C ALA A 177 47.68 14.02 -76.29
N ARG A 178 47.18 14.73 -77.33
CA ARG A 178 45.91 15.46 -77.27
C ARG A 178 44.71 14.53 -77.03
N ALA A 179 44.65 13.41 -77.75
CA ALA A 179 43.61 12.40 -77.58
C ALA A 179 43.63 11.80 -76.17
N SER A 180 44.81 11.54 -75.62
CA SER A 180 45.01 11.01 -74.26
C SER A 180 44.59 12.03 -73.18
N VAL A 181 44.81 13.32 -73.39
CA VAL A 181 44.26 14.39 -72.52
C VAL A 181 42.73 14.39 -72.54
N ALA A 182 42.13 14.37 -73.73
CA ALA A 182 40.67 14.38 -73.87
C ALA A 182 40.01 13.13 -73.26
N ASP A 183 40.60 11.94 -73.46
CA ASP A 183 40.14 10.70 -72.84
C ASP A 183 40.28 10.74 -71.31
N SER A 184 41.40 11.29 -70.80
CA SER A 184 41.60 11.48 -69.36
C SER A 184 40.56 12.42 -68.74
N GLU A 185 40.19 13.49 -69.45
CA GLU A 185 39.17 14.44 -69.00
C GLU A 185 37.77 13.80 -68.94
N LEU A 186 37.38 13.05 -69.98
CA LEU A 186 36.12 12.30 -69.99
C LEU A 186 36.06 11.26 -68.87
N LYS A 187 37.14 10.48 -68.66
CA LYS A 187 37.22 9.50 -67.56
C LYS A 187 37.15 10.18 -66.19
N ALA A 188 37.77 11.34 -66.02
CA ALA A 188 37.68 12.11 -64.78
C ALA A 188 36.25 12.58 -64.52
N GLN A 189 35.56 13.14 -65.53
CA GLN A 189 34.16 13.56 -65.40
C GLN A 189 33.21 12.40 -65.09
N GLN A 190 33.40 11.25 -65.73
CA GLN A 190 32.64 10.03 -65.43
C GLN A 190 32.88 9.54 -64.00
N THR A 191 34.14 9.52 -63.56
CA THR A 191 34.52 9.14 -62.19
C THR A 191 33.87 10.06 -61.16
N VAL A 192 33.92 11.38 -61.38
CA VAL A 192 33.27 12.36 -60.51
C VAL A 192 31.76 12.17 -60.48
N SER A 193 31.12 11.94 -61.64
CA SER A 193 29.67 11.74 -61.72
C SER A 193 29.23 10.48 -60.96
N VAL A 194 29.94 9.36 -61.14
CA VAL A 194 29.69 8.12 -60.39
C VAL A 194 29.88 8.34 -58.89
N PHE A 195 30.94 9.03 -58.50
CA PHE A 195 31.21 9.35 -57.09
C PHE A 195 30.08 10.19 -56.46
N ILE A 196 29.59 11.21 -57.16
CA ILE A 196 28.46 12.04 -56.70
C ILE A 196 27.18 11.20 -56.59
N ILE A 197 26.85 10.37 -57.59
CA ILE A 197 25.65 9.53 -57.55
C ILE A 197 25.68 8.56 -56.37
N VAL A 198 26.80 7.85 -56.17
CA VAL A 198 26.95 6.92 -55.04
C VAL A 198 26.91 7.67 -53.71
N GLY A 199 27.51 8.86 -53.63
CA GLY A 199 27.46 9.73 -52.45
C GLY A 199 26.05 10.19 -52.09
N ILE A 200 25.26 10.64 -53.08
CA ILE A 200 23.86 11.05 -52.90
C ILE A 200 23.02 9.84 -52.45
N MET A 201 23.20 8.68 -53.09
CA MET A 201 22.50 7.45 -52.71
C MET A 201 22.81 7.05 -51.26
N ALA A 202 24.08 7.13 -50.83
CA ALA A 202 24.48 6.87 -49.45
C ALA A 202 23.83 7.86 -48.47
N LEU A 203 23.78 9.15 -48.83
CA LEU A 203 23.16 10.19 -48.00
C LEU A 203 21.64 9.99 -47.86
N LEU A 204 20.93 9.75 -48.97
CA LEU A 204 19.49 9.49 -48.97
C LEU A 204 19.14 8.27 -48.11
N LEU A 205 19.96 7.23 -48.19
CA LEU A 205 19.81 6.01 -47.42
C LEU A 205 20.05 6.26 -45.92
N ALA A 206 21.07 7.06 -45.57
CA ALA A 206 21.33 7.46 -44.19
C ALA A 206 20.16 8.27 -43.59
N VAL A 207 19.64 9.25 -44.32
CA VAL A 207 18.46 10.05 -43.90
C VAL A 207 17.23 9.16 -43.76
N THR A 208 16.98 8.28 -44.72
CA THR A 208 15.84 7.34 -44.69
C THR A 208 15.94 6.42 -43.48
N MET A 209 17.12 5.86 -43.19
CA MET A 209 17.35 4.99 -42.03
C MET A 209 17.18 5.76 -40.72
N ALA A 210 17.66 7.01 -40.63
CA ALA A 210 17.48 7.85 -39.45
C ALA A 210 15.99 8.13 -39.17
N LEU A 211 15.21 8.51 -40.19
CA LEU A 211 13.78 8.72 -40.07
C LEU A 211 13.02 7.43 -39.68
N LEU A 212 13.44 6.30 -40.24
CA LEU A 212 12.86 5.00 -39.93
C LEU A 212 13.15 4.59 -38.47
N LEU A 213 14.40 4.72 -38.00
CA LEU A 213 14.76 4.43 -36.61
C LEU A 213 14.04 5.37 -35.62
N ASN A 214 13.92 6.67 -35.95
CA ASN A 214 13.14 7.61 -35.15
C ASN A 214 11.67 7.17 -35.01
N ARG A 215 11.05 6.75 -36.12
CA ARG A 215 9.64 6.30 -36.12
C ARG A 215 9.44 4.95 -35.42
N VAL A 216 10.41 4.05 -35.51
CA VAL A 216 10.27 2.68 -34.98
C VAL A 216 10.71 2.59 -33.51
N ILE A 217 11.66 3.40 -33.07
CA ILE A 217 12.23 3.33 -31.71
C ILE A 217 11.82 4.55 -30.89
N ALA A 218 12.20 5.76 -31.31
CA ALA A 218 12.07 6.96 -30.47
C ALA A 218 10.62 7.37 -30.20
N LEU A 219 9.75 7.36 -31.22
CA LEU A 219 8.34 7.73 -31.09
C LEU A 219 7.56 6.84 -30.11
N PRO A 220 7.64 5.49 -30.18
CA PRO A 220 7.02 4.61 -29.18
C PRO A 220 7.58 4.80 -27.77
N LEU A 221 8.89 5.02 -27.62
CA LEU A 221 9.49 5.28 -26.31
C LEU A 221 8.98 6.59 -25.70
N LEU A 222 8.85 7.65 -26.50
CA LEU A 222 8.21 8.91 -26.08
C LEU A 222 6.76 8.70 -25.65
N ALA A 223 5.99 7.89 -26.39
CA ALA A 223 4.61 7.58 -26.03
C ALA A 223 4.51 6.84 -24.69
N VAL A 224 5.35 5.83 -24.46
CA VAL A 224 5.41 5.11 -23.17
C VAL A 224 5.85 6.04 -22.04
N SER A 225 6.83 6.92 -22.28
CA SER A 225 7.26 7.92 -21.30
C SER A 225 6.13 8.86 -20.90
N GLY A 226 5.35 9.38 -21.86
CA GLY A 226 4.21 10.24 -21.57
C GLY A 226 3.09 9.53 -20.81
N ILE A 227 2.87 8.23 -21.09
CA ILE A 227 1.94 7.41 -20.29
C ILE A 227 2.48 7.25 -18.86
N ALA A 228 3.79 7.00 -18.71
CA ALA A 228 4.41 6.85 -17.40
C ALA A 228 4.30 8.13 -16.55
N GLU A 229 4.45 9.30 -17.14
CA GLU A 229 4.24 10.59 -16.46
C GLU A 229 2.79 10.73 -15.95
N ARG A 230 1.80 10.37 -16.78
CA ARG A 230 0.39 10.39 -16.36
C ARG A 230 0.11 9.42 -15.22
N VAL A 231 0.64 8.20 -15.31
CA VAL A 231 0.53 7.20 -14.23
C VAL A 231 1.20 7.71 -12.95
N ALA A 232 2.36 8.35 -13.05
CA ALA A 232 3.06 8.97 -11.92
C ALA A 232 2.26 10.12 -11.29
N SER A 233 1.46 10.85 -12.07
CA SER A 233 0.52 11.86 -11.57
C SER A 233 -0.76 11.29 -10.94
N GLY A 234 -0.91 9.96 -10.91
CA GLY A 234 -2.07 9.26 -10.33
C GLY A 234 -3.20 8.99 -11.31
N ASP A 235 -3.08 9.39 -12.57
CA ASP A 235 -4.04 9.03 -13.62
C ASP A 235 -3.82 7.59 -14.08
N LEU A 236 -4.53 6.65 -13.46
CA LEU A 236 -4.54 5.25 -13.87
C LEU A 236 -5.56 4.96 -14.97
N THR A 237 -6.27 5.94 -15.53
CA THR A 237 -7.32 5.70 -16.55
C THR A 237 -6.77 5.56 -17.97
N VAL A 238 -5.47 5.83 -18.15
CA VAL A 238 -4.79 5.79 -19.45
C VAL A 238 -4.88 4.40 -20.09
N ASN A 239 -5.19 4.35 -21.38
CA ASN A 239 -5.19 3.09 -22.12
C ASN A 239 -3.88 2.94 -22.90
N ILE A 240 -3.24 1.78 -22.78
CA ILE A 240 -2.04 1.43 -23.53
C ILE A 240 -2.48 0.53 -24.70
N PRO A 241 -2.39 0.98 -25.96
CA PRO A 241 -2.80 0.19 -27.12
C PRO A 241 -2.10 -1.18 -27.17
N GLU A 242 -2.75 -2.17 -27.76
CA GLU A 242 -2.13 -3.48 -27.99
C GLU A 242 -0.92 -3.33 -28.92
N ASP A 243 0.24 -3.70 -28.41
CA ASP A 243 1.46 -3.76 -29.21
C ASP A 243 1.87 -5.21 -29.47
N HIS A 244 1.72 -5.64 -30.72
CA HIS A 244 2.09 -6.98 -31.18
C HIS A 244 3.57 -7.10 -31.58
N ARG A 245 4.39 -6.07 -31.31
CA ARG A 245 5.83 -6.14 -31.57
C ARG A 245 6.51 -7.15 -30.67
N ALA A 246 7.40 -7.94 -31.26
CA ALA A 246 8.20 -8.95 -30.57
C ALA A 246 9.55 -8.40 -30.04
N ASP A 247 9.82 -7.10 -30.20
CA ASP A 247 11.10 -6.48 -29.81
C ASP A 247 11.10 -5.97 -28.36
N GLU A 248 12.20 -5.35 -27.95
CA GLU A 248 12.37 -4.82 -26.59
C GLU A 248 11.37 -3.71 -26.29
N VAL A 249 11.02 -2.89 -27.29
CA VAL A 249 9.98 -1.85 -27.17
C VAL A 249 8.62 -2.49 -26.89
N GLY A 250 8.21 -3.50 -27.66
CA GLY A 250 6.97 -4.22 -27.41
C GLY A 250 6.96 -4.93 -26.06
N THR A 251 8.10 -5.45 -25.61
CA THR A 251 8.25 -6.07 -24.29
C THR A 251 8.09 -5.04 -23.18
N LEU A 252 8.68 -3.85 -23.33
CA LEU A 252 8.50 -2.73 -22.40
C LEU A 252 7.03 -2.30 -22.31
N VAL A 253 6.34 -2.15 -23.45
CA VAL A 253 4.91 -1.79 -23.50
C VAL A 253 4.05 -2.81 -22.77
N ARG A 254 4.28 -4.12 -23.00
CA ARG A 254 3.55 -5.19 -22.29
C ARG A 254 3.82 -5.19 -20.79
N GLY A 255 5.09 -5.02 -20.38
CA GLY A 255 5.46 -4.90 -18.98
C GLY A 255 4.79 -3.71 -18.30
N PHE A 256 4.75 -2.55 -18.97
CA PHE A 256 4.09 -1.35 -18.46
C PHE A 256 2.57 -1.49 -18.37
N ARG A 257 1.94 -2.21 -19.32
CA ARG A 257 0.52 -2.58 -19.23
C ARG A 257 0.24 -3.45 -18.00
N ALA A 258 1.02 -4.50 -17.78
CA ALA A 258 0.85 -5.37 -16.62
C ALA A 258 1.03 -4.60 -15.30
N LEU A 259 2.00 -3.66 -15.25
CA LEU A 259 2.17 -2.75 -14.12
C LEU A 259 0.90 -1.90 -13.88
N LEU A 260 0.35 -1.29 -14.93
CA LEU A 260 -0.85 -0.45 -14.83
C LEU A 260 -2.09 -1.25 -14.39
N GLU A 261 -2.27 -2.45 -14.90
CA GLU A 261 -3.36 -3.35 -14.48
C GLU A 261 -3.26 -3.73 -13.00
N ASN A 262 -2.04 -4.04 -12.53
CA ASN A 262 -1.80 -4.33 -11.12
C ASN A 262 -2.06 -3.11 -10.23
N LEU A 263 -1.64 -1.91 -10.64
CA LEU A 263 -1.92 -0.67 -9.90
C LEU A 263 -3.43 -0.41 -9.81
N ARG A 264 -4.17 -0.57 -10.92
CA ARG A 264 -5.64 -0.45 -10.92
C ARG A 264 -6.30 -1.44 -9.97
N ALA A 265 -5.86 -2.70 -9.97
CA ALA A 265 -6.38 -3.72 -9.08
C ALA A 265 -6.13 -3.37 -7.61
N GLN A 266 -4.92 -2.92 -7.26
CA GLN A 266 -4.58 -2.46 -5.91
C GLN A 266 -5.42 -1.25 -5.49
N THR A 267 -5.57 -0.23 -6.35
CA THR A 267 -6.41 0.93 -6.06
C THR A 267 -7.87 0.53 -5.84
N ARG A 268 -8.40 -0.41 -6.63
CA ARG A 268 -9.76 -0.93 -6.45
C ARG A 268 -9.92 -1.63 -5.10
N GLN A 269 -8.97 -2.47 -4.71
CA GLN A 269 -8.96 -3.13 -3.39
C GLN A 269 -8.88 -2.12 -2.24
N LEU A 270 -8.08 -1.04 -2.40
CA LEU A 270 -8.00 0.03 -1.41
C LEU A 270 -9.33 0.77 -1.26
N VAL A 271 -10.01 1.08 -2.36
CA VAL A 271 -11.34 1.73 -2.33
C VAL A 271 -12.37 0.81 -1.68
N GLU A 272 -12.37 -0.48 -2.00
CA GLU A 272 -13.26 -1.47 -1.38
C GLU A 272 -12.99 -1.59 0.12
N GLY A 273 -11.72 -1.67 0.53
CA GLY A 273 -11.32 -1.68 1.94
C GLY A 273 -11.75 -0.40 2.67
N ALA A 274 -11.61 0.77 2.05
CA ALA A 274 -12.06 2.05 2.62
C ALA A 274 -13.58 2.09 2.80
N ASN A 275 -14.36 1.52 1.86
CA ASN A 275 -15.81 1.42 2.00
C ASN A 275 -16.22 0.49 3.15
N VAL A 276 -15.55 -0.66 3.31
CA VAL A 276 -15.76 -1.56 4.46
C VAL A 276 -15.43 -0.85 5.78
N LEU A 277 -14.33 -0.10 5.82
CA LEU A 277 -13.94 0.68 7.00
C LEU A 277 -14.99 1.75 7.33
N GLY A 278 -15.53 2.45 6.31
CA GLY A 278 -16.58 3.45 6.47
C GLY A 278 -17.89 2.86 6.99
N ALA A 279 -18.27 1.66 6.52
CA ALA A 279 -19.43 0.93 7.02
C ALA A 279 -19.25 0.52 8.49
N ALA A 280 -18.10 -0.06 8.84
CA ALA A 280 -17.77 -0.45 10.21
C ALA A 280 -17.75 0.76 11.17
N ALA A 281 -17.19 1.89 10.74
CA ALA A 281 -17.22 3.12 11.52
C ALA A 281 -18.66 3.60 11.79
N SER A 282 -19.56 3.49 10.81
CA SER A 282 -20.98 3.83 10.97
C SER A 282 -21.69 2.91 11.96
N GLU A 283 -21.40 1.60 11.93
CA GLU A 283 -21.92 0.62 12.87
C GLU A 283 -21.42 0.85 14.31
N ILE A 284 -20.14 1.22 14.47
CA ILE A 284 -19.58 1.62 15.76
C ILE A 284 -20.29 2.86 16.32
N VAL A 285 -20.54 3.88 15.48
CA VAL A 285 -21.28 5.08 15.90
C VAL A 285 -22.70 4.72 16.35
N ALA A 286 -23.42 3.87 15.61
CA ALA A 286 -24.74 3.41 15.99
C ALA A 286 -24.72 2.65 17.33
N SER A 287 -23.78 1.71 17.48
CA SER A 287 -23.61 0.91 18.71
C SER A 287 -23.25 1.78 19.92
N THR A 288 -22.38 2.78 19.73
CA THR A 288 -21.98 3.72 20.78
C THR A 288 -23.16 4.60 21.21
N THR A 289 -24.00 5.01 20.26
CA THR A 289 -25.22 5.78 20.54
C THR A 289 -26.22 4.97 21.36
N GLN A 290 -26.42 3.69 21.00
CA GLN A 290 -27.28 2.80 21.77
C GLN A 290 -26.73 2.53 23.17
N LEU A 291 -25.42 2.30 23.29
CA LEU A 291 -24.76 2.13 24.59
C LEU A 291 -24.94 3.37 25.48
N ALA A 292 -24.82 4.58 24.93
CA ALA A 292 -25.05 5.80 25.68
C ALA A 292 -26.51 5.90 26.18
N SER A 293 -27.49 5.49 25.37
CA SER A 293 -28.89 5.42 25.79
C SER A 293 -29.10 4.41 26.93
N SER A 294 -28.59 3.19 26.78
CA SER A 294 -28.70 2.14 27.82
C SER A 294 -27.97 2.52 29.12
N ALA A 295 -26.85 3.25 29.02
CA ALA A 295 -26.17 3.80 30.19
C ALA A 295 -27.03 4.85 30.91
N SER A 296 -27.74 5.70 30.18
CA SER A 296 -28.68 6.67 30.74
C SER A 296 -29.87 6.00 31.44
N GLU A 297 -30.45 4.94 30.84
CA GLU A 297 -31.51 4.15 31.45
C GLU A 297 -31.02 3.44 32.72
N SER A 298 -29.82 2.86 32.67
CA SER A 298 -29.20 2.20 33.83
C SER A 298 -28.95 3.20 34.96
N ALA A 299 -28.50 4.41 34.66
CA ALA A 299 -28.32 5.47 35.65
C ALA A 299 -29.66 5.86 36.30
N ALA A 300 -30.74 5.96 35.53
CA ALA A 300 -32.08 6.21 36.05
C ALA A 300 -32.56 5.07 36.98
N ALA A 301 -32.40 3.81 36.55
CA ALA A 301 -32.77 2.64 37.35
C ALA A 301 -31.97 2.55 38.66
N VAL A 302 -30.68 2.89 38.65
CA VAL A 302 -29.85 2.98 39.86
C VAL A 302 -30.35 4.08 40.80
N SER A 303 -30.76 5.23 40.27
CA SER A 303 -31.33 6.32 41.08
C SER A 303 -32.65 5.91 41.75
N GLU A 304 -33.53 5.22 41.02
CA GLU A 304 -34.78 4.67 41.56
C GLU A 304 -34.50 3.59 42.62
N THR A 305 -33.56 2.68 42.36
CA THR A 305 -33.12 1.67 43.32
C THR A 305 -32.57 2.31 44.59
N THR A 306 -31.79 3.39 44.47
CA THR A 306 -31.26 4.12 45.63
C THR A 306 -32.39 4.73 46.46
N THR A 307 -33.41 5.27 45.80
CA THR A 307 -34.61 5.84 46.47
C THR A 307 -35.39 4.76 47.22
N THR A 308 -35.66 3.62 46.58
CA THR A 308 -36.35 2.49 47.22
C THR A 308 -35.56 1.91 48.39
N VAL A 309 -34.23 1.83 48.29
CA VAL A 309 -33.37 1.41 49.41
C VAL A 309 -33.52 2.37 50.60
N GLU A 310 -33.61 3.69 50.35
CA GLU A 310 -33.81 4.68 51.42
C GLU A 310 -35.20 4.54 52.07
N GLU A 311 -36.26 4.31 51.28
CA GLU A 311 -37.60 4.03 51.80
C GLU A 311 -37.65 2.73 52.63
N VAL A 312 -36.98 1.67 52.18
CA VAL A 312 -36.84 0.42 52.93
C VAL A 312 -36.09 0.65 54.24
N ARG A 313 -34.99 1.42 54.21
CA ARG A 313 -34.22 1.80 55.40
C ARG A 313 -35.11 2.51 56.42
N GLN A 314 -35.88 3.51 55.97
CA GLN A 314 -36.82 4.25 56.82
C GLN A 314 -37.90 3.33 57.40
N THR A 315 -38.50 2.48 56.56
CA THR A 315 -39.53 1.52 56.97
C THR A 315 -39.00 0.53 58.00
N ALA A 316 -37.80 -0.02 57.79
CA ALA A 316 -37.14 -0.91 58.74
C ALA A 316 -36.87 -0.21 60.08
N GLN A 317 -36.49 1.07 60.06
CA GLN A 317 -36.26 1.87 61.26
C GLN A 317 -37.58 2.09 62.04
N VAL A 318 -38.67 2.41 61.35
CA VAL A 318 -40.02 2.53 61.95
C VAL A 318 -40.50 1.18 62.50
N ALA A 319 -40.32 0.09 61.75
CA ALA A 319 -40.69 -1.26 62.19
C ALA A 319 -39.93 -1.67 63.46
N SER A 320 -38.62 -1.38 63.52
CA SER A 320 -37.80 -1.60 64.72
C SER A 320 -38.30 -0.81 65.93
N GLN A 321 -38.64 0.47 65.76
CA GLN A 321 -39.23 1.28 66.83
C GLN A 321 -40.57 0.73 67.31
N LYS A 322 -41.44 0.31 66.38
CA LYS A 322 -42.74 -0.30 66.71
C LYS A 322 -42.57 -1.63 67.42
N ALA A 323 -41.65 -2.48 66.99
CA ALA A 323 -41.32 -3.74 67.67
C ALA A 323 -40.86 -3.49 69.11
N LYS A 324 -40.00 -2.48 69.33
CA LYS A 324 -39.57 -2.08 70.68
C LYS A 324 -40.75 -1.60 71.54
N TYR A 325 -41.66 -0.80 70.97
CA TYR A 325 -42.87 -0.37 71.68
C TYR A 325 -43.78 -1.54 72.05
N VAL A 326 -43.99 -2.49 71.14
CA VAL A 326 -44.79 -3.71 71.41
C VAL A 326 -44.14 -4.54 72.50
N ALA A 327 -42.82 -4.72 72.49
CA ALA A 327 -42.09 -5.43 73.54
C ALA A 327 -42.28 -4.78 74.92
N ASP A 328 -42.16 -3.45 75.01
CA ASP A 328 -42.40 -2.71 76.26
C ASP A 328 -43.85 -2.85 76.75
N SER A 329 -44.81 -2.76 75.83
CA SER A 329 -46.23 -2.94 76.13
C SER A 329 -46.54 -4.36 76.62
N ALA A 330 -45.98 -5.39 75.98
CA ALA A 330 -46.10 -6.78 76.39
C ALA A 330 -45.48 -7.02 77.78
N GLN A 331 -44.34 -6.40 78.07
CA GLN A 331 -43.70 -6.47 79.38
C GLN A 331 -44.59 -5.84 80.47
N LYS A 332 -45.18 -4.67 80.20
CA LYS A 332 -46.16 -4.03 81.11
C LYS A 332 -47.39 -4.91 81.32
N ALA A 333 -47.95 -5.48 80.25
CA ALA A 333 -49.10 -6.38 80.34
C ALA A 333 -48.79 -7.63 81.18
N ALA A 334 -47.60 -8.22 81.03
CA ALA A 334 -47.14 -9.35 81.84
C ALA A 334 -47.03 -8.96 83.34
N GLN A 335 -46.49 -7.77 83.64
CA GLN A 335 -46.38 -7.27 85.00
C GLN A 335 -47.75 -7.01 85.64
N ILE A 336 -48.68 -6.39 84.89
CA ILE A 336 -50.07 -6.18 85.34
C ILE A 336 -50.75 -7.53 85.59
N SER A 337 -50.60 -8.50 84.68
CA SER A 337 -51.18 -9.83 84.82
C SER A 337 -50.63 -10.56 86.06
N GLN A 338 -49.33 -10.41 86.35
CA GLN A 338 -48.71 -10.96 87.56
C GLN A 338 -49.29 -10.33 88.83
N SER A 339 -49.46 -9.01 88.86
CA SER A 339 -50.11 -8.29 89.96
C SER A 339 -51.57 -8.72 90.14
N GLY A 340 -52.31 -8.86 89.04
CA GLY A 340 -53.68 -9.34 89.03
C GLY A 340 -53.80 -10.76 89.60
N ARG A 341 -52.91 -11.67 89.17
CA ARG A 341 -52.83 -13.03 89.74
C ARG A 341 -52.60 -13.01 91.25
N LYS A 342 -51.67 -12.18 91.74
CA LYS A 342 -51.43 -12.04 93.18
C LYS A 342 -52.69 -11.56 93.92
N SER A 343 -53.39 -10.56 93.38
CA SER A 343 -54.65 -10.10 93.97
C SER A 343 -55.71 -11.21 94.03
N THR A 344 -55.81 -12.05 92.99
CA THR A 344 -56.75 -13.18 93.02
C THR A 344 -56.35 -14.27 94.03
N GLU A 345 -55.05 -14.52 94.21
CA GLU A 345 -54.54 -15.43 95.24
C GLU A 345 -54.87 -14.90 96.65
N ASP A 346 -54.68 -13.60 96.88
CA ASP A 346 -55.02 -12.93 98.14
C ASP A 346 -56.53 -13.03 98.45
N VAL A 347 -57.39 -12.84 97.43
CA VAL A 347 -58.85 -13.05 97.54
C VAL A 347 -59.18 -14.50 97.88
N GLY A 348 -58.53 -15.48 97.24
CA GLY A 348 -58.72 -16.90 97.54
C GLY A 348 -58.34 -17.26 98.99
N ALA A 349 -57.21 -16.73 99.48
CA ALA A 349 -56.80 -16.87 100.88
C ALA A 349 -57.78 -16.16 101.84
N GLY A 350 -58.34 -15.02 101.44
CA GLY A 350 -59.41 -14.33 102.16
C GLY A 350 -60.67 -15.18 102.28
N MET A 351 -61.14 -15.75 101.18
CA MET A 351 -62.32 -16.64 101.16
C MET A 351 -62.13 -17.90 102.01
N THR A 352 -60.92 -18.45 102.03
CA THR A 352 -60.60 -19.60 102.89
C THR A 352 -60.72 -19.24 104.37
N ARG A 353 -60.24 -18.05 104.78
CA ARG A 353 -60.41 -17.53 106.14
C ARG A 353 -61.89 -17.30 106.49
N ILE A 354 -62.67 -16.75 105.56
CA ILE A 354 -64.11 -16.57 105.75
C ILE A 354 -64.80 -17.93 105.97
N ARG A 355 -64.48 -18.95 105.15
CA ARG A 355 -65.02 -20.30 105.32
C ARG A 355 -64.72 -20.87 106.71
N GLN A 356 -63.46 -20.78 107.17
CA GLN A 356 -63.07 -21.24 108.51
C GLN A 356 -63.85 -20.52 109.63
N GLN A 357 -64.11 -19.22 109.47
CA GLN A 357 -64.93 -18.48 110.43
C GLN A 357 -66.40 -18.92 110.40
N MET A 358 -66.96 -19.20 109.22
CA MET A 358 -68.32 -19.72 109.09
C MET A 358 -68.48 -21.10 109.72
N ASP A 359 -67.51 -22.01 109.53
CA ASP A 359 -67.52 -23.34 110.17
C ASP A 359 -67.51 -23.21 111.71
N ALA A 360 -66.72 -22.28 112.25
CA ALA A 360 -66.66 -22.01 113.69
C ALA A 360 -67.97 -21.42 114.24
N ILE A 361 -68.64 -20.57 113.45
CA ILE A 361 -69.98 -20.03 113.79
C ILE A 361 -71.01 -21.16 113.79
N ALA A 362 -71.06 -22.00 112.75
CA ALA A 362 -71.97 -23.14 112.64
C ALA A 362 -71.80 -24.11 113.82
N ALA A 363 -70.57 -24.44 114.19
CA ALA A 363 -70.28 -25.28 115.37
C ALA A 363 -70.78 -24.64 116.68
N SER A 364 -70.69 -23.31 116.81
CA SER A 364 -71.18 -22.58 117.97
C SER A 364 -72.71 -22.55 118.04
N MET A 365 -73.38 -22.41 116.89
CA MET A 365 -74.83 -22.51 116.76
C MET A 365 -75.34 -23.91 117.10
N GLY A 366 -74.62 -24.96 116.70
CA GLY A 366 -74.92 -26.35 117.09
C GLY A 366 -74.92 -26.54 118.61
N ARG A 367 -73.88 -26.05 119.31
CA ARG A 367 -73.81 -26.08 120.78
C ARG A 367 -74.96 -25.31 121.43
N LEU A 368 -75.33 -24.14 120.88
CA LEU A 368 -76.43 -23.33 121.39
C LEU A 368 -77.79 -24.03 121.23
N SER A 369 -78.00 -24.75 120.13
CA SER A 369 -79.21 -25.57 119.91
C SER A 369 -79.34 -26.69 120.96
N GLU A 370 -78.25 -27.41 121.22
CA GLU A 370 -78.21 -28.49 122.22
C GLU A 370 -78.47 -27.99 123.64
N GLN A 371 -77.86 -26.84 124.00
CA GLN A 371 -78.13 -26.18 125.27
C GLN A 371 -79.59 -25.72 125.37
N SER A 372 -80.15 -25.14 124.32
CA SER A 372 -81.56 -24.71 124.29
C SER A 372 -82.53 -25.88 124.46
N GLN A 373 -82.23 -27.04 123.87
CA GLN A 373 -83.00 -28.27 124.04
C GLN A 373 -82.91 -28.81 125.48
N THR A 374 -81.73 -28.75 126.09
CA THR A 374 -81.51 -29.14 127.48
C THR A 374 -82.32 -28.23 128.43
N ILE A 375 -82.29 -26.91 128.21
CA ILE A 375 -83.11 -25.96 128.99
C ILE A 375 -84.60 -26.25 128.75
N GLY A 376 -85.01 -26.58 127.53
CA GLY A 376 -86.40 -26.95 127.21
C GLY A 376 -86.89 -28.16 128.02
N GLN A 377 -86.06 -29.17 128.21
CA GLN A 377 -86.37 -30.32 129.07
C GLN A 377 -86.48 -29.93 130.55
N ILE A 378 -85.58 -29.07 131.03
CA ILE A 378 -85.64 -28.56 132.41
C ILE A 378 -86.95 -27.80 132.63
N ILE A 379 -87.33 -26.92 131.71
CA ILE A 379 -88.57 -26.14 131.78
C ILE A 379 -89.82 -27.03 131.76
N ALA A 380 -89.82 -28.13 131.00
CA ALA A 380 -90.89 -29.11 131.03
C ALA A 380 -91.02 -29.78 132.42
N THR A 381 -89.90 -30.12 133.06
CA THR A 381 -89.90 -30.65 134.43
C THR A 381 -90.39 -29.60 135.45
N VAL A 382 -90.04 -28.33 135.27
CA VAL A 382 -90.52 -27.24 136.16
C VAL A 382 -92.02 -27.02 135.98
N GLU A 383 -92.54 -27.11 134.76
CA GLU A 383 -93.98 -27.06 134.46
C GLU A 383 -94.72 -28.21 135.17
N ASP A 384 -94.18 -29.43 135.10
CA ASP A 384 -94.75 -30.60 135.78
C ASP A 384 -94.73 -30.46 137.30
N LEU A 385 -93.65 -29.90 137.87
CA LEU A 385 -93.53 -29.59 139.30
C LEU A 385 -94.51 -28.49 139.72
N ALA A 386 -94.70 -27.46 138.88
CA ALA A 386 -95.70 -26.42 139.10
C ALA A 386 -97.11 -27.03 139.06
N ALA A 387 -97.41 -27.93 138.12
CA ALA A 387 -98.69 -28.63 138.06
C ALA A 387 -98.94 -29.52 139.28
N GLN A 388 -97.94 -30.27 139.74
CA GLN A 388 -98.01 -31.05 140.99
C GLN A 388 -98.19 -30.15 142.21
N SER A 389 -97.47 -29.02 142.27
CA SER A 389 -97.58 -28.06 143.37
C SER A 389 -98.98 -27.44 143.43
N ASN A 390 -99.57 -27.14 142.27
CA ASN A 390 -100.96 -26.69 142.16
C ASN A 390 -101.95 -27.77 142.65
N LEU A 391 -101.74 -29.03 142.30
CA LEU A 391 -102.56 -30.17 142.76
C LEU A 391 -102.42 -30.43 144.28
N LEU A 392 -101.20 -30.40 144.80
CA LEU A 392 -100.91 -30.51 146.23
C LEU A 392 -101.55 -29.35 147.00
N ALA A 393 -101.45 -28.13 146.46
CA ALA A 393 -102.09 -26.95 147.01
C ALA A 393 -103.63 -27.08 147.03
N VAL A 394 -104.24 -27.59 145.96
CA VAL A 394 -105.69 -27.85 145.92
C VAL A 394 -106.10 -28.91 146.94
N ASN A 395 -105.37 -30.03 147.04
CA ASN A 395 -105.65 -31.07 148.03
C ASN A 395 -105.47 -30.56 149.46
N ALA A 396 -104.42 -29.76 149.72
CA ALA A 396 -104.20 -29.12 151.01
C ALA A 396 -105.31 -28.11 151.36
N ALA A 397 -105.81 -27.35 150.38
CA ALA A 397 -106.93 -26.42 150.56
C ALA A 397 -108.24 -27.17 150.90
N ILE A 398 -108.46 -28.34 150.29
CA ILE A 398 -109.63 -29.20 150.56
C ILE A 398 -109.55 -29.77 151.99
N GLU A 399 -108.41 -30.34 152.39
CA GLU A 399 -108.29 -30.96 153.71
C GLU A 399 -108.27 -29.90 154.84
N ALA A 400 -107.75 -28.70 154.56
CA ALA A 400 -107.86 -27.54 155.44
C ALA A 400 -109.33 -27.08 155.64
N ALA A 401 -110.16 -27.13 154.60
CA ALA A 401 -111.59 -26.85 154.71
C ALA A 401 -112.35 -27.91 155.54
N LYS A 402 -111.87 -29.15 155.53
CA LYS A 402 -112.44 -30.29 156.25
C LYS A 402 -112.12 -30.29 157.75
N ALA A 403 -110.97 -29.73 158.14
CA ALA A 403 -110.55 -29.56 159.54
C ALA A 403 -111.28 -28.42 160.29
N GLY A 404 -112.23 -27.74 159.64
CA GLY A 404 -113.09 -26.74 160.26
C GLY A 404 -112.31 -25.58 160.90
N GLU A 405 -112.72 -25.13 162.09
CA GLU A 405 -112.11 -23.98 162.80
C GLU A 405 -110.61 -24.14 163.06
N HIS A 406 -110.10 -25.37 163.18
CA HIS A 406 -108.67 -25.64 163.38
C HIS A 406 -107.85 -25.59 162.07
N GLY A 407 -108.49 -25.60 160.89
CA GLY A 407 -107.86 -25.65 159.56
C GLY A 407 -107.68 -24.31 158.84
N LYS A 408 -108.24 -23.21 159.36
CA LYS A 408 -108.21 -21.88 158.70
C LYS A 408 -106.80 -21.40 158.33
N GLY A 409 -105.80 -21.63 159.19
CA GLY A 409 -104.41 -21.25 158.91
C GLY A 409 -103.78 -22.03 157.75
N PHE A 410 -104.11 -23.32 157.63
CA PHE A 410 -103.61 -24.17 156.53
C PHE A 410 -104.26 -23.86 155.19
N GLY A 411 -105.53 -23.45 155.18
CA GLY A 411 -106.25 -23.10 153.94
C GLY A 411 -105.70 -21.85 153.26
N VAL A 412 -105.25 -20.85 154.02
CA VAL A 412 -104.63 -19.64 153.48
C VAL A 412 -103.28 -19.97 152.83
N VAL A 413 -102.45 -20.80 153.47
CA VAL A 413 -101.15 -21.22 152.91
C VAL A 413 -101.35 -22.04 151.63
N ALA A 414 -102.34 -22.94 151.60
CA ALA A 414 -102.64 -23.74 150.42
C ALA A 414 -103.07 -22.87 149.22
N GLN A 415 -103.86 -21.81 149.44
CA GLN A 415 -104.25 -20.90 148.37
C GLN A 415 -103.06 -20.08 147.83
N GLU A 416 -102.11 -19.72 148.69
CA GLU A 416 -100.88 -19.02 148.29
C GLU A 416 -99.95 -19.93 147.45
N VAL A 417 -99.80 -21.21 147.84
CA VAL A 417 -99.03 -22.19 147.06
C VAL A 417 -99.67 -22.45 145.70
N LYS A 418 -101.01 -22.46 145.62
CA LYS A 418 -101.75 -22.58 144.36
C LYS A 418 -101.45 -21.40 143.42
N SER A 419 -101.47 -20.18 143.96
CA SER A 419 -101.17 -18.95 143.21
C SER A 419 -99.74 -18.95 142.68
N LEU A 420 -98.76 -19.30 143.52
CA LEU A 420 -97.34 -19.41 143.13
C LEU A 420 -97.11 -20.49 142.07
N ALA A 421 -97.78 -21.63 142.18
CA ALA A 421 -97.71 -22.70 141.20
C ALA A 421 -98.26 -22.27 139.83
N GLU A 422 -99.39 -21.55 139.80
CA GLU A 422 -99.97 -21.02 138.57
C GLU A 422 -99.07 -19.95 137.92
N GLN A 423 -98.47 -19.06 138.72
CA GLN A 423 -97.47 -18.11 138.22
C GLN A 423 -96.22 -18.80 137.66
N SER A 424 -95.75 -19.86 138.34
CA SER A 424 -94.59 -20.64 137.88
C SER A 424 -94.87 -21.31 136.53
N ARG A 425 -96.09 -21.86 136.37
CA ARG A 425 -96.62 -22.45 135.12
C ARG A 425 -96.69 -21.45 133.96
N GLN A 426 -97.12 -20.23 134.26
CA GLN A 426 -97.21 -19.16 133.27
C GLN A 426 -95.81 -18.72 132.81
N ALA A 427 -94.85 -18.62 133.73
CA ALA A 427 -93.47 -18.25 133.43
C ALA A 427 -92.74 -19.33 132.59
N THR A 428 -92.89 -20.60 132.93
CA THR A 428 -92.34 -21.73 132.15
C THR A 428 -92.88 -21.77 130.73
N THR A 429 -94.17 -21.46 130.53
CA THR A 429 -94.77 -21.34 129.19
C THR A 429 -94.12 -20.22 128.36
N GLN A 430 -93.80 -19.07 128.97
CA GLN A 430 -93.08 -18.00 128.30
C GLN A 430 -91.65 -18.39 127.93
N VAL A 431 -90.90 -19.03 128.84
CA VAL A 431 -89.53 -19.51 128.54
C VAL A 431 -89.53 -20.54 127.42
N ARG A 432 -90.52 -21.45 127.39
CA ARG A 432 -90.67 -22.44 126.31
C ARG A 432 -90.84 -21.80 124.94
N THR A 433 -91.58 -20.70 124.86
CA THR A 433 -91.77 -19.94 123.61
C THR A 433 -90.44 -19.34 123.14
N ILE A 434 -89.68 -18.69 124.03
CA ILE A 434 -88.37 -18.11 123.72
C ILE A 434 -87.37 -19.19 123.25
N LEU A 435 -87.36 -20.35 123.90
CA LEU A 435 -86.48 -21.45 123.50
C LEU A 435 -86.86 -22.00 122.12
N SER A 436 -88.15 -22.09 121.80
CA SER A 436 -88.62 -22.49 120.47
C SER A 436 -88.16 -21.50 119.40
N ASP A 437 -88.22 -20.19 119.70
CA ASP A 437 -87.74 -19.15 118.78
C ASP A 437 -86.22 -19.19 118.59
N ILE A 438 -85.46 -19.39 119.68
CA ILE A 438 -84.00 -19.57 119.63
C ILE A 438 -83.66 -20.79 118.78
N GLN A 439 -84.30 -21.95 119.03
CA GLN A 439 -84.03 -23.21 118.33
C GLN A 439 -84.33 -23.12 116.84
N LYS A 440 -85.40 -22.39 116.47
CA LYS A 440 -85.71 -22.10 115.07
C LYS A 440 -84.64 -21.20 114.44
N ALA A 441 -84.25 -20.12 115.11
CA ALA A 441 -83.22 -19.20 114.61
C ALA A 441 -81.82 -19.86 114.48
N THR A 442 -81.42 -20.74 115.40
CA THR A 442 -80.17 -21.51 115.27
C THR A 442 -80.23 -22.51 114.13
N THR A 443 -81.36 -23.19 113.93
CA THR A 443 -81.54 -24.14 112.82
C THR A 443 -81.47 -23.42 111.47
N ASP A 444 -82.15 -22.28 111.35
CA ASP A 444 -82.10 -21.46 110.14
C ASP A 444 -80.68 -20.92 109.88
N ALA A 445 -79.96 -20.51 110.93
CA ALA A 445 -78.57 -20.04 110.80
C ALA A 445 -77.59 -21.15 110.38
N VAL A 446 -77.76 -22.39 110.87
CA VAL A 446 -76.92 -23.54 110.48
C VAL A 446 -77.23 -24.04 109.07
N LEU A 447 -78.49 -23.94 108.62
CA LEU A 447 -78.86 -24.29 107.23
C LEU A 447 -78.43 -23.22 106.22
N ALA A 448 -78.21 -21.98 106.67
CA ALA A 448 -77.74 -20.87 105.83
C ALA A 448 -76.21 -20.81 105.68
N THR A 449 -75.46 -21.51 106.54
CA THR A 449 -74.00 -21.74 106.42
C THR A 449 -73.73 -23.02 105.64
#